data_AF-A0A2U1LMA9-F1
#
_entry.id   AF-A0A2U1LMA9-F1
#
_cell.length_a   1.000
_cell.length_b   1.000
_cell.length_c   1.000
_cell.angle_alpha   90.00
_cell.angle_beta   90.00
_cell.angle_gamma   90.00
#
_symmetry.space_group_name_H-M   'P 1'
#
loop_
_entity.id
_entity.type
_entity.pdbx_description
1 polymer ?
#
loop_
_entity_poly.entity_id
_entity_poly.type
_entity_poly.pdbx_seq_one_letter_code
_entity_poly.pdbx_strand_id
1 'polypeptide(L)'
;MYYAKQGIITEEMLYCATREKLDPEFVRSEVARGRAIIPSNKKHLELEPMIVGRNFLVKVNANIGNSAVVSSIEEEVHKLQWATMWGADTIMDLSTGRHIHETREWILRNSAVPVGTVPIYQALEKVNGIAENLNWEVFRETLIEQAEQGVDYFTIHAGVLLRYIPLTAKRMTGIVSRGGSIHAKWCLAYHKENFAYDHWDDILDICNQYDIALSIGDGLRPGSIYDANDTAQFAELLTQGELTRRAWEKDVQVMNEGPGHIPMHKIPENMQKQLEWCNEAPFYTLGPLTTDIAPGYDHITSAIGAANIGALGTALLCYVTPKEHLGLPNRDDVKTGVISYKIAAHAADLAKGHPHAQEWDDALSKARFEFRWLDQFALSLDPMTATSFHDETLPSDGAKVAHFCSMCGPKFCSMKITEDVRKYAEEHGYGSAEEAVQQGMEAMSAEFQAAKKTVSGEQHGEAGGEIYLPESYIKAMKK
;
A
#
# COMPACT_ATOMS: atom_id res chain seq x y z
N MET A 1 -23.40 -5.32 -4.68
CA MET A 1 -23.76 -4.53 -5.91
C MET A 1 -25.26 -4.44 -6.15
N TYR A 2 -26.04 -5.52 -5.99
CA TYR A 2 -27.51 -5.52 -6.13
C TYR A 2 -28.19 -4.34 -5.43
N TYR A 3 -27.99 -4.21 -4.11
CA TYR A 3 -28.58 -3.12 -3.31
C TYR A 3 -28.22 -1.73 -3.84
N ALA A 4 -26.97 -1.54 -4.25
CA ALA A 4 -26.48 -0.29 -4.79
C ALA A 4 -27.28 0.12 -6.03
N LYS A 5 -27.52 -0.81 -6.97
CA LYS A 5 -28.33 -0.55 -8.18
C LYS A 5 -29.80 -0.27 -7.89
N GLN A 6 -30.34 -0.77 -6.76
CA GLN A 6 -31.69 -0.43 -6.29
C GLN A 6 -31.79 0.95 -5.62
N GLY A 7 -30.68 1.68 -5.50
CA GLY A 7 -30.65 2.99 -4.81
C GLY A 7 -30.62 2.85 -3.27
N ILE A 8 -30.26 1.67 -2.75
CA ILE A 8 -30.18 1.41 -1.32
C ILE A 8 -28.74 1.66 -0.84
N ILE A 9 -28.60 2.45 0.22
CA ILE A 9 -27.36 2.60 0.98
C ILE A 9 -27.41 1.63 2.15
N THR A 10 -26.54 0.62 2.16
CA THR A 10 -26.46 -0.37 3.24
C THR A 10 -25.56 0.11 4.37
N GLU A 11 -25.58 -0.60 5.49
CA GLU A 11 -24.72 -0.38 6.64
C GLU A 11 -23.23 -0.41 6.24
N GLU A 12 -22.82 -1.36 5.39
CA GLU A 12 -21.45 -1.48 4.92
C GLU A 12 -21.04 -0.28 4.05
N MET A 13 -21.94 0.24 3.20
CA MET A 13 -21.67 1.43 2.41
C MET A 13 -21.46 2.66 3.29
N LEU A 14 -22.32 2.85 4.31
CA LEU A 14 -22.18 3.93 5.27
C LEU A 14 -20.89 3.80 6.10
N TYR A 15 -20.53 2.59 6.49
CA TYR A 15 -19.29 2.31 7.23
C TYR A 15 -18.06 2.68 6.38
N CYS A 16 -18.00 2.20 5.14
CA CYS A 16 -16.91 2.52 4.20
C CYS A 16 -16.81 4.02 3.93
N ALA A 17 -17.96 4.69 3.72
CA ALA A 17 -18.00 6.14 3.53
C ALA A 17 -17.41 6.89 4.73
N THR A 18 -17.76 6.48 5.94
CA THR A 18 -17.21 7.06 7.18
C THR A 18 -15.71 6.84 7.29
N ARG A 19 -15.24 5.61 7.02
CA ARG A 19 -13.82 5.22 7.08
C ARG A 19 -12.96 6.00 6.07
N GLU A 20 -13.51 6.25 4.88
CA GLU A 20 -12.84 7.01 3.80
C GLU A 20 -13.07 8.53 3.90
N LYS A 21 -13.92 9.00 4.84
CA LYS A 21 -14.39 10.40 4.95
C LYS A 21 -15.04 10.93 3.66
N LEU A 22 -15.81 10.07 3.00
CA LEU A 22 -16.54 10.37 1.77
C LEU A 22 -18.05 10.28 1.99
N ASP A 23 -18.82 10.75 1.01
CA ASP A 23 -20.27 10.71 1.05
C ASP A 23 -20.80 9.27 0.79
N PRO A 24 -21.79 8.76 1.56
CA PRO A 24 -22.35 7.42 1.36
C PRO A 24 -23.02 7.19 0.00
N GLU A 25 -23.62 8.23 -0.58
CA GLU A 25 -24.21 8.14 -1.93
C GLU A 25 -23.11 8.05 -3.00
N PHE A 26 -21.95 8.68 -2.79
CA PHE A 26 -20.77 8.47 -3.65
C PHE A 26 -20.29 7.01 -3.61
N VAL A 27 -20.19 6.42 -2.40
CA VAL A 27 -19.88 5.00 -2.23
C VAL A 27 -20.87 4.11 -2.98
N ARG A 28 -22.18 4.32 -2.76
CA ARG A 28 -23.24 3.57 -3.44
C ARG A 28 -23.12 3.68 -4.96
N SER A 29 -22.88 4.88 -5.49
CA SER A 29 -22.72 5.12 -6.93
C SER A 29 -21.55 4.33 -7.53
N GLU A 30 -20.39 4.34 -6.87
CA GLU A 30 -19.20 3.61 -7.33
C GLU A 30 -19.40 2.10 -7.30
N VAL A 31 -20.09 1.57 -6.28
CA VAL A 31 -20.45 0.15 -6.21
C VAL A 31 -21.49 -0.22 -7.26
N ALA A 32 -22.53 0.60 -7.47
CA ALA A 32 -23.60 0.31 -8.43
C ALA A 32 -23.09 0.21 -9.88
N ARG A 33 -22.09 1.02 -10.23
CA ARG A 33 -21.47 1.03 -11.56
C ARG A 33 -20.29 0.07 -11.70
N GLY A 34 -19.97 -0.70 -10.66
CA GLY A 34 -18.92 -1.72 -10.67
C GLY A 34 -17.49 -1.19 -10.59
N ARG A 35 -17.29 0.10 -10.27
CA ARG A 35 -15.96 0.73 -10.13
C ARG A 35 -15.37 0.61 -8.72
N ALA A 36 -16.18 0.13 -7.79
CA ALA A 36 -15.75 -0.23 -6.45
C ALA A 36 -16.52 -1.47 -5.97
N ILE A 37 -15.92 -2.20 -5.02
CA ILE A 37 -16.54 -3.34 -4.35
C ILE A 37 -16.36 -3.23 -2.84
N ILE A 38 -17.28 -3.84 -2.11
CA ILE A 38 -17.19 -4.06 -0.67
C ILE A 38 -17.25 -5.59 -0.48
N PRO A 39 -16.10 -6.27 -0.34
CA PRO A 39 -16.08 -7.72 -0.10
C PRO A 39 -16.58 -8.00 1.32
N SER A 40 -17.82 -8.46 1.44
CA SER A 40 -18.51 -8.58 2.73
C SER A 40 -19.49 -9.74 2.71
N ASN A 41 -18.97 -10.98 2.72
CA ASN A 41 -19.83 -12.14 2.76
C ASN A 41 -20.70 -12.08 4.02
N LYS A 42 -22.02 -12.28 3.88
CA LYS A 42 -22.98 -12.21 4.99
C LYS A 42 -22.70 -13.19 6.15
N LYS A 43 -21.81 -14.16 5.96
CA LYS A 43 -21.36 -15.13 6.98
C LYS A 43 -20.12 -14.68 7.75
N HIS A 44 -19.42 -13.66 7.27
CA HIS A 44 -18.27 -13.07 7.95
C HIS A 44 -18.71 -11.91 8.85
N LEU A 45 -19.35 -12.25 9.97
CA LEU A 45 -19.94 -11.26 10.88
C LEU A 45 -18.90 -10.49 11.70
N GLU A 46 -17.66 -10.98 11.73
CA GLU A 46 -16.51 -10.37 12.39
C GLU A 46 -15.91 -9.19 11.62
N LEU A 47 -16.28 -9.03 10.35
CA LEU A 47 -15.74 -8.06 9.41
C LEU A 47 -16.02 -6.60 9.83
N GLU A 48 -14.98 -5.77 9.76
CA GLU A 48 -15.09 -4.31 9.68
C GLU A 48 -15.05 -3.88 8.20
N PRO A 49 -16.17 -3.43 7.60
CA PRO A 49 -16.24 -3.19 6.17
C PRO A 49 -15.16 -2.24 5.63
N MET A 50 -14.70 -2.54 4.41
CA MET A 50 -13.76 -1.72 3.65
C MET A 50 -14.14 -1.72 2.16
N ILE A 51 -13.71 -0.70 1.43
CA ILE A 51 -14.02 -0.53 0.01
C ILE A 51 -12.75 -0.58 -0.84
N VAL A 52 -12.83 -1.31 -1.96
CA VAL A 52 -11.78 -1.41 -2.97
C VAL A 52 -12.26 -0.73 -4.24
N GLY A 53 -11.61 0.37 -4.63
CA GLY A 53 -11.90 1.07 -5.88
C GLY A 53 -10.92 2.21 -6.13
N ARG A 54 -10.78 2.62 -7.40
CA ARG A 54 -9.78 3.62 -7.83
C ARG A 54 -9.93 4.99 -7.15
N ASN A 55 -11.16 5.37 -6.82
CA ASN A 55 -11.51 6.66 -6.23
C ASN A 55 -11.41 6.71 -4.69
N PHE A 56 -10.92 5.64 -4.08
CA PHE A 56 -10.70 5.51 -2.63
C PHE A 56 -9.19 5.42 -2.34
N LEU A 57 -8.82 5.34 -1.06
CA LEU A 57 -7.44 5.02 -0.67
C LEU A 57 -7.00 3.70 -1.30
N VAL A 58 -5.75 3.63 -1.77
CA VAL A 58 -5.20 2.38 -2.30
C VAL A 58 -5.08 1.36 -1.17
N LYS A 59 -5.58 0.15 -1.38
CA LYS A 59 -5.61 -0.92 -0.38
C LYS A 59 -4.45 -1.90 -0.59
N VAL A 60 -4.06 -2.60 0.47
CA VAL A 60 -2.98 -3.60 0.45
C VAL A 60 -3.50 -4.96 0.94
N ASN A 61 -3.21 -6.01 0.17
CA ASN A 61 -3.46 -7.38 0.58
C ASN A 61 -2.19 -8.06 1.11
N ALA A 62 -2.31 -8.84 2.19
CA ALA A 62 -1.27 -9.75 2.65
C ALA A 62 -1.66 -11.22 2.41
N ASN A 63 -0.79 -11.98 1.73
CA ASN A 63 -0.96 -13.42 1.58
C ASN A 63 -0.36 -14.16 2.78
N ILE A 64 -1.17 -14.98 3.42
CA ILE A 64 -0.78 -15.96 4.44
C ILE A 64 -1.18 -17.36 3.95
N GLY A 65 -1.02 -18.36 4.80
CA GLY A 65 -1.39 -19.74 4.50
C GLY A 65 -0.28 -20.72 4.83
N ASN A 66 -0.70 -21.91 5.23
CA ASN A 66 0.18 -23.03 5.50
C ASN A 66 0.62 -23.72 4.19
N SER A 67 1.57 -24.64 4.31
CA SER A 67 1.94 -25.53 3.21
C SER A 67 2.04 -26.96 3.70
N ALA A 68 2.14 -27.91 2.77
CA ALA A 68 2.40 -29.31 3.10
C ALA A 68 3.71 -29.55 3.90
N VAL A 69 4.60 -28.56 4.01
CA VAL A 69 5.95 -28.70 4.56
C VAL A 69 6.13 -27.90 5.87
N VAL A 70 5.46 -26.76 6.03
CA VAL A 70 5.70 -25.80 7.12
C VAL A 70 4.42 -25.06 7.52
N SER A 71 4.36 -24.64 8.79
CA SER A 71 3.34 -23.83 9.47
C SER A 71 2.26 -24.63 10.23
N SER A 72 1.61 -23.97 11.18
CA SER A 72 0.49 -24.49 11.98
C SER A 72 -0.67 -23.48 12.02
N ILE A 73 -1.84 -23.91 12.47
CA ILE A 73 -3.03 -23.05 12.62
C ILE A 73 -2.70 -21.81 13.47
N GLU A 74 -2.00 -22.00 14.58
CA GLU A 74 -1.62 -20.93 15.50
C GLU A 74 -0.70 -19.90 14.84
N GLU A 75 0.26 -20.35 14.01
CA GLU A 75 1.16 -19.47 13.28
C GLU A 75 0.42 -18.69 12.19
N GLU A 76 -0.56 -19.29 11.51
CA GLU A 76 -1.39 -18.59 10.52
C GLU A 76 -2.28 -17.52 11.17
N VAL A 77 -2.92 -17.80 12.30
CA VAL A 77 -3.69 -16.80 13.06
C VAL A 77 -2.77 -15.67 13.55
N HIS A 78 -1.56 -15.99 14.01
CA HIS A 78 -0.59 -14.96 14.38
C HIS A 78 -0.20 -14.11 13.16
N LYS A 79 0.02 -14.69 11.99
CA LYS A 79 0.35 -13.93 10.77
C LYS A 79 -0.80 -13.03 10.32
N LEU A 80 -2.05 -13.47 10.45
CA LEU A 80 -3.24 -12.63 10.23
C LEU A 80 -3.20 -11.37 11.11
N GLN A 81 -3.09 -11.56 12.42
CA GLN A 81 -3.09 -10.46 13.40
C GLN A 81 -1.88 -9.55 13.19
N TRP A 82 -0.73 -10.12 12.85
CA TRP A 82 0.49 -9.38 12.60
C TRP A 82 0.40 -8.54 11.32
N ALA A 83 -0.12 -9.11 10.23
CA ALA A 83 -0.26 -8.39 8.96
C ALA A 83 -1.24 -7.21 9.08
N THR A 84 -2.38 -7.43 9.72
CA THR A 84 -3.42 -6.41 9.91
C THR A 84 -2.96 -5.30 10.87
N MET A 85 -2.21 -5.63 11.94
CA MET A 85 -1.58 -4.65 12.82
C MET A 85 -0.69 -3.66 12.06
N TRP A 86 0.05 -4.13 11.05
CA TRP A 86 0.94 -3.29 10.25
C TRP A 86 0.24 -2.62 9.05
N GLY A 87 -1.06 -2.85 8.87
CA GLY A 87 -1.90 -2.10 7.94
C GLY A 87 -2.39 -2.87 6.71
N ALA A 88 -2.27 -4.20 6.67
CA ALA A 88 -2.92 -4.99 5.62
C ALA A 88 -4.45 -4.76 5.66
N ASP A 89 -5.03 -4.36 4.54
CA ASP A 89 -6.44 -4.00 4.40
C ASP A 89 -7.31 -5.21 4.05
N THR A 90 -6.73 -6.23 3.41
CA THR A 90 -7.30 -7.57 3.22
C THR A 90 -6.23 -8.63 3.45
N ILE A 91 -6.67 -9.88 3.64
CA ILE A 91 -5.76 -11.03 3.66
C ILE A 91 -6.25 -12.12 2.72
N MET A 92 -5.34 -12.94 2.21
CA MET A 92 -5.71 -14.18 1.54
C MET A 92 -5.12 -15.39 2.27
N ASP A 93 -5.98 -16.36 2.55
CA ASP A 93 -5.54 -17.69 2.96
C ASP A 93 -5.21 -18.53 1.71
N LEU A 94 -3.90 -18.68 1.45
CA LEU A 94 -3.37 -19.47 0.34
C LEU A 94 -2.88 -20.85 0.80
N SER A 95 -3.39 -21.33 1.94
CA SER A 95 -3.04 -22.62 2.53
C SER A 95 -3.12 -23.77 1.52
N THR A 96 -2.11 -24.65 1.55
CA THR A 96 -2.06 -25.89 0.79
C THR A 96 -1.70 -27.08 1.68
N GLY A 97 -2.24 -28.26 1.36
CA GLY A 97 -2.02 -29.47 2.14
C GLY A 97 -3.12 -29.75 3.18
N ARG A 98 -2.72 -30.07 4.42
CA ARG A 98 -3.64 -30.58 5.45
C ARG A 98 -4.33 -29.45 6.20
N HIS A 99 -5.51 -29.74 6.73
CA HIS A 99 -6.28 -28.85 7.61
C HIS A 99 -6.60 -27.47 7.01
N ILE A 100 -6.77 -27.39 5.69
CA ILE A 100 -7.11 -26.13 4.99
C ILE A 100 -8.44 -25.57 5.52
N HIS A 101 -9.44 -26.43 5.72
CA HIS A 101 -10.76 -26.00 6.20
C HIS A 101 -10.68 -25.42 7.62
N GLU A 102 -10.02 -26.14 8.52
CA GLU A 102 -9.89 -25.79 9.93
C GLU A 102 -9.01 -24.55 10.12
N THR A 103 -7.90 -24.44 9.39
CA THR A 103 -7.03 -23.25 9.41
C THR A 103 -7.81 -22.01 9.00
N ARG A 104 -8.56 -22.09 7.90
CA ARG A 104 -9.38 -20.99 7.40
C ARG A 104 -10.50 -20.61 8.36
N GLU A 105 -11.12 -21.57 9.04
CA GLU A 105 -12.13 -21.29 10.06
C GLU A 105 -11.55 -20.41 11.18
N TRP A 106 -10.38 -20.77 11.71
CA TRP A 106 -9.70 -19.97 12.72
C TRP A 106 -9.30 -18.58 12.21
N ILE A 107 -8.86 -18.47 10.96
CA ILE A 107 -8.55 -17.18 10.33
C ILE A 107 -9.80 -16.31 10.26
N LEU A 108 -10.88 -16.80 9.66
CA LEU A 108 -12.13 -16.04 9.46
C LEU A 108 -12.73 -15.57 10.79
N ARG A 109 -12.85 -16.45 11.77
CA ARG A 109 -13.42 -16.11 13.09
C ARG A 109 -12.56 -15.13 13.89
N ASN A 110 -11.34 -14.83 13.44
CA ASN A 110 -10.41 -13.88 14.09
C ASN A 110 -10.00 -12.74 13.14
N SER A 111 -10.63 -12.59 11.98
CA SER A 111 -10.32 -11.56 11.01
C SER A 111 -11.33 -10.42 11.08
N ALA A 112 -10.85 -9.20 11.33
CA ALA A 112 -11.67 -8.00 11.15
C ALA A 112 -11.59 -7.44 9.71
N VAL A 113 -10.74 -8.02 8.85
CA VAL A 113 -10.55 -7.61 7.46
C VAL A 113 -11.08 -8.66 6.49
N PRO A 114 -11.42 -8.31 5.24
CA PRO A 114 -11.86 -9.29 4.26
C PRO A 114 -10.83 -10.40 4.04
N VAL A 115 -11.33 -11.63 3.94
CA VAL A 115 -10.54 -12.84 3.69
C VAL A 115 -10.84 -13.37 2.29
N GLY A 116 -9.81 -13.43 1.46
CA GLY A 116 -9.86 -14.06 0.15
C GLY A 116 -9.26 -15.46 0.14
N THR A 117 -9.64 -16.25 -0.86
CA THR A 117 -9.05 -17.57 -1.12
C THR A 117 -8.88 -17.83 -2.61
N VAL A 118 -8.17 -18.91 -2.95
CA VAL A 118 -8.18 -19.49 -4.29
C VAL A 118 -8.81 -20.89 -4.21
N PRO A 119 -10.14 -21.03 -4.45
CA PRO A 119 -10.86 -22.28 -4.18
C PRO A 119 -10.27 -23.52 -4.88
N ILE A 120 -9.60 -23.34 -6.01
CA ILE A 120 -8.97 -24.43 -6.76
C ILE A 120 -7.87 -25.15 -5.95
N TYR A 121 -7.25 -24.48 -4.98
CA TYR A 121 -6.20 -25.08 -4.15
C TYR A 121 -6.78 -26.17 -3.24
N GLN A 122 -7.89 -25.87 -2.56
CA GLN A 122 -8.57 -26.86 -1.73
C GLN A 122 -9.26 -27.93 -2.59
N ALA A 123 -9.85 -27.56 -3.73
CA ALA A 123 -10.45 -28.52 -4.65
C ALA A 123 -9.41 -29.55 -5.14
N LEU A 124 -8.17 -29.09 -5.40
CA LEU A 124 -7.07 -29.97 -5.80
C LEU A 124 -6.67 -30.94 -4.69
N GLU A 125 -6.64 -30.50 -3.43
CA GLU A 125 -6.39 -31.39 -2.28
C GLU A 125 -7.49 -32.44 -2.11
N LYS A 126 -8.76 -32.09 -2.35
CA LYS A 126 -9.89 -33.05 -2.32
C LYS A 126 -9.74 -34.19 -3.34
N VAL A 127 -8.98 -33.95 -4.41
CA VAL A 127 -8.67 -34.96 -5.43
C VAL A 127 -7.22 -35.46 -5.35
N ASN A 128 -6.60 -35.36 -4.18
CA ASN A 128 -5.27 -35.87 -3.86
C ASN A 128 -4.15 -35.30 -4.75
N GLY A 129 -4.24 -34.03 -5.14
CA GLY A 129 -3.22 -33.39 -5.96
C GLY A 129 -3.28 -33.76 -7.45
N ILE A 130 -4.26 -34.58 -7.87
CA ILE A 130 -4.40 -35.02 -9.26
C ILE A 130 -5.30 -34.03 -9.99
N ALA A 131 -4.68 -33.05 -10.66
CA ALA A 131 -5.41 -32.00 -11.39
C ALA A 131 -6.45 -32.56 -12.36
N GLU A 132 -6.17 -33.68 -13.02
CA GLU A 132 -7.06 -34.36 -13.95
C GLU A 132 -8.37 -34.81 -13.28
N ASN A 133 -8.34 -35.15 -12.00
CA ASN A 133 -9.55 -35.57 -11.28
C ASN A 133 -10.45 -34.39 -10.87
N LEU A 134 -10.02 -33.14 -11.10
CA LEU A 134 -10.88 -31.98 -10.91
C LEU A 134 -12.05 -32.02 -11.90
N ASN A 135 -13.19 -31.53 -11.43
CA ASN A 135 -14.39 -31.32 -12.23
C ASN A 135 -15.24 -30.24 -11.56
N TRP A 136 -16.32 -29.85 -12.24
CA TRP A 136 -17.25 -28.86 -11.73
C TRP A 136 -17.84 -29.26 -10.37
N GLU A 137 -18.18 -30.52 -10.15
CA GLU A 137 -18.84 -30.98 -8.93
C GLU A 137 -17.96 -30.75 -7.70
N VAL A 138 -16.68 -31.16 -7.75
CA VAL A 138 -15.72 -30.94 -6.65
C VAL A 138 -15.48 -29.44 -6.43
N PHE A 139 -15.39 -28.67 -7.51
CA PHE A 139 -15.17 -27.23 -7.41
C PHE A 139 -16.38 -26.53 -6.78
N ARG A 140 -17.60 -26.85 -7.23
CA ARG A 140 -18.87 -26.35 -6.70
C ARG A 140 -19.02 -26.64 -5.21
N GLU A 141 -18.75 -27.86 -4.78
CA GLU A 141 -18.78 -28.24 -3.36
C GLU A 141 -17.78 -27.41 -2.54
N THR A 142 -16.61 -27.13 -3.11
CA THR A 142 -15.59 -26.30 -2.47
C THR A 142 -16.01 -24.83 -2.38
N LEU A 143 -16.65 -24.27 -3.41
CA LEU A 143 -17.19 -22.92 -3.37
C LEU A 143 -18.25 -22.77 -2.28
N ILE A 144 -19.19 -23.71 -2.19
CA ILE A 144 -20.26 -23.67 -1.18
C ILE A 144 -19.67 -23.82 0.23
N GLU A 145 -18.73 -24.74 0.42
CA GLU A 145 -18.05 -24.92 1.70
C GLU A 145 -17.39 -23.63 2.19
N GLN A 146 -16.62 -22.96 1.32
CA GLN A 146 -15.94 -21.72 1.68
C GLN A 146 -16.89 -20.53 1.84
N ALA A 147 -17.96 -20.50 1.05
CA ALA A 147 -19.00 -19.49 1.16
C ALA A 147 -19.71 -19.53 2.51
N GLU A 148 -20.02 -20.73 2.99
CA GLU A 148 -20.64 -20.94 4.30
C GLU A 148 -19.73 -20.56 5.47
N GLN A 149 -18.41 -20.69 5.32
CA GLN A 149 -17.46 -20.23 6.35
C GLN A 149 -17.37 -18.70 6.43
N GLY A 150 -17.67 -17.98 5.35
CA GLY A 150 -17.56 -16.52 5.28
C GLY A 150 -16.39 -15.98 4.47
N VAL A 151 -15.85 -16.72 3.49
CA VAL A 151 -14.87 -16.13 2.57
C VAL A 151 -15.51 -14.97 1.79
N ASP A 152 -14.86 -13.81 1.76
CA ASP A 152 -15.40 -12.57 1.20
C ASP A 152 -15.17 -12.43 -0.31
N TYR A 153 -14.08 -13.01 -0.82
CA TYR A 153 -13.82 -13.04 -2.24
C TYR A 153 -13.07 -14.28 -2.70
N PHE A 154 -13.38 -14.72 -3.92
CA PHE A 154 -12.71 -15.84 -4.56
C PHE A 154 -11.85 -15.39 -5.72
N THR A 155 -10.59 -15.81 -5.71
CA THR A 155 -9.76 -15.81 -6.92
C THR A 155 -10.11 -17.00 -7.79
N ILE A 156 -10.73 -16.76 -8.94
CA ILE A 156 -11.12 -17.80 -9.90
C ILE A 156 -10.47 -17.53 -11.25
N HIS A 157 -9.71 -18.52 -11.74
CA HIS A 157 -8.93 -18.45 -12.97
C HIS A 157 -9.76 -18.87 -14.20
N ALA A 158 -10.96 -18.32 -14.33
CA ALA A 158 -11.87 -18.61 -15.45
C ALA A 158 -11.39 -18.00 -16.78
N GLY A 159 -10.40 -17.10 -16.77
CA GLY A 159 -9.77 -16.53 -17.98
C GLY A 159 -8.74 -17.44 -18.65
N VAL A 160 -8.31 -18.53 -18.02
CA VAL A 160 -7.32 -19.47 -18.57
C VAL A 160 -8.01 -20.42 -19.54
N LEU A 161 -8.22 -19.97 -20.76
CA LEU A 161 -8.92 -20.74 -21.78
C LEU A 161 -7.98 -21.69 -22.51
N LEU A 162 -8.50 -22.85 -22.96
CA LEU A 162 -7.74 -23.89 -23.65
C LEU A 162 -6.93 -23.32 -24.82
N ARG A 163 -7.56 -22.43 -25.61
CA ARG A 163 -6.94 -21.79 -26.79
C ARG A 163 -5.82 -20.80 -26.44
N TYR A 164 -5.73 -20.34 -25.20
CA TYR A 164 -4.68 -19.41 -24.76
C TYR A 164 -3.42 -20.13 -24.28
N ILE A 165 -3.52 -21.40 -23.85
CA ILE A 165 -2.38 -22.17 -23.34
C ILE A 165 -1.24 -22.27 -24.37
N PRO A 166 -1.47 -22.53 -25.67
CA PRO A 166 -0.37 -22.56 -26.65
C PRO A 166 0.38 -21.23 -26.81
N LEU A 167 -0.24 -20.10 -26.44
CA LEU A 167 0.40 -18.77 -26.52
C LEU A 167 1.56 -18.65 -25.53
N THR A 168 1.53 -19.41 -24.43
CA THR A 168 2.59 -19.40 -23.42
C THR A 168 3.79 -20.26 -23.78
N ALA A 169 3.73 -21.04 -24.86
CA ALA A 169 4.79 -21.99 -25.24
C ALA A 169 6.13 -21.31 -25.58
N LYS A 170 6.12 -20.01 -25.89
CA LYS A 170 7.31 -19.21 -26.22
C LYS A 170 7.81 -18.34 -25.06
N ARG A 171 7.16 -18.42 -23.89
CA ARG A 171 7.57 -17.66 -22.71
C ARG A 171 8.87 -18.17 -22.12
N MET A 172 9.63 -17.27 -21.51
CA MET A 172 10.82 -17.60 -20.72
C MET A 172 10.44 -18.38 -19.46
N THR A 173 9.39 -17.94 -18.77
CA THR A 173 8.97 -18.50 -17.47
C THR A 173 7.63 -19.23 -17.50
N GLY A 174 7.04 -19.40 -18.69
CA GLY A 174 5.81 -20.18 -18.88
C GLY A 174 4.61 -19.60 -18.12
N ILE A 175 3.89 -20.47 -17.41
CA ILE A 175 2.75 -20.14 -16.56
C ILE A 175 3.20 -20.18 -15.10
N VAL A 176 3.33 -19.01 -14.47
CA VAL A 176 3.79 -18.90 -13.07
C VAL A 176 2.64 -18.79 -12.05
N SER A 177 1.40 -18.63 -12.52
CA SER A 177 0.25 -18.73 -11.63
C SER A 177 0.02 -20.18 -11.20
N ARG A 178 0.01 -20.44 -9.89
CA ARG A 178 -0.34 -21.75 -9.34
C ARG A 178 -1.74 -22.17 -9.78
N GLY A 179 -2.76 -21.33 -9.58
CA GLY A 179 -4.12 -21.63 -10.02
C GLY A 179 -4.22 -21.75 -11.54
N GLY A 180 -3.58 -20.85 -12.28
CA GLY A 180 -3.58 -20.89 -13.74
C GLY A 180 -2.96 -22.16 -14.32
N SER A 181 -1.83 -22.61 -13.76
CA SER A 181 -1.19 -23.86 -14.19
C SER A 181 -2.01 -25.12 -13.89
N ILE A 182 -2.79 -25.13 -12.79
CA ILE A 182 -3.72 -26.23 -12.47
C ILE A 182 -4.83 -26.32 -13.53
N HIS A 183 -5.47 -25.19 -13.87
CA HIS A 183 -6.48 -25.15 -14.92
C HIS A 183 -5.89 -25.50 -16.29
N ALA A 184 -4.69 -25.01 -16.63
CA ALA A 184 -4.03 -25.33 -17.88
C ALA A 184 -3.73 -26.84 -18.00
N LYS A 185 -3.23 -27.47 -16.94
CA LYS A 185 -2.99 -28.92 -16.90
C LYS A 185 -4.28 -29.70 -17.13
N TRP A 186 -5.37 -29.33 -16.46
CA TRP A 186 -6.68 -29.96 -16.64
C TRP A 186 -7.20 -29.80 -18.09
N CYS A 187 -7.14 -28.59 -18.65
CA CYS A 187 -7.60 -28.32 -20.01
C CYS A 187 -6.82 -29.14 -21.05
N LEU A 188 -5.50 -29.26 -20.89
CA LEU A 188 -4.66 -30.08 -21.78
C LEU A 188 -4.93 -31.58 -21.65
N ALA A 189 -5.18 -32.08 -20.43
CA ALA A 189 -5.45 -33.49 -20.18
C ALA A 189 -6.76 -33.96 -20.85
N TYR A 190 -7.79 -33.12 -20.84
CA TYR A 190 -9.09 -33.45 -21.43
C TYR A 190 -9.35 -32.86 -22.81
N HIS A 191 -8.51 -31.92 -23.25
CA HIS A 191 -8.74 -31.10 -24.44
C HIS A 191 -10.14 -30.47 -24.45
N LYS A 192 -10.55 -29.94 -23.29
CA LYS A 192 -11.83 -29.25 -23.06
C LYS A 192 -11.59 -27.82 -22.61
N GLU A 193 -12.59 -26.96 -22.84
CA GLU A 193 -12.55 -25.59 -22.33
C GLU A 193 -12.59 -25.59 -20.79
N ASN A 194 -12.04 -24.53 -20.20
CA ASN A 194 -11.94 -24.40 -18.74
C ASN A 194 -13.32 -24.52 -18.07
N PHE A 195 -13.48 -25.52 -17.19
CA PHE A 195 -14.78 -25.75 -16.55
C PHE A 195 -15.27 -24.56 -15.70
N ALA A 196 -14.38 -23.73 -15.14
CA ALA A 196 -14.79 -22.52 -14.41
C ALA A 196 -15.32 -21.42 -15.35
N TYR A 197 -14.87 -21.40 -16.61
CA TYR A 197 -15.42 -20.55 -17.66
C TYR A 197 -16.78 -21.07 -18.13
N ASP A 198 -16.88 -22.37 -18.41
CA ASP A 198 -18.11 -23.02 -18.87
C ASP A 198 -19.23 -22.91 -17.82
N HIS A 199 -18.89 -23.05 -16.53
CA HIS A 199 -19.81 -22.94 -15.40
C HIS A 199 -19.81 -21.56 -14.73
N TRP A 200 -19.35 -20.51 -15.42
CA TRP A 200 -19.28 -19.17 -14.82
C TRP A 200 -20.64 -18.72 -14.27
N ASP A 201 -21.73 -18.94 -15.01
CA ASP A 201 -23.07 -18.53 -14.59
C ASP A 201 -23.54 -19.25 -13.31
N ASP A 202 -23.14 -20.50 -13.10
CA ASP A 202 -23.43 -21.27 -11.87
C ASP A 202 -22.61 -20.74 -10.69
N ILE A 203 -21.35 -20.34 -10.93
CA ILE A 203 -20.49 -19.69 -9.93
C ILE A 203 -21.12 -18.38 -9.47
N LEU A 204 -21.66 -17.59 -10.40
CA LEU A 204 -22.35 -16.34 -10.09
C LEU A 204 -23.58 -16.57 -9.21
N ASP A 205 -24.35 -17.62 -9.47
CA ASP A 205 -25.53 -17.97 -8.67
C ASP A 205 -25.15 -18.31 -7.23
N ILE A 206 -24.02 -19.00 -7.02
CA ILE A 206 -23.48 -19.24 -5.68
C ILE A 206 -23.07 -17.92 -5.03
N CYS A 207 -22.25 -17.11 -5.70
CA CYS A 207 -21.73 -15.85 -5.14
C CYS A 207 -22.85 -14.90 -4.70
N ASN A 208 -23.91 -14.81 -5.49
CA ASN A 208 -25.10 -13.99 -5.17
C ASN A 208 -25.80 -14.39 -3.88
N GLN A 209 -25.81 -15.68 -3.52
CA GLN A 209 -26.47 -16.11 -2.30
C GLN A 209 -25.74 -15.61 -1.04
N TYR A 210 -24.44 -15.34 -1.13
CA TYR A 210 -23.60 -15.02 0.04
C TYR A 210 -22.97 -13.63 -0.01
N ASP A 211 -23.09 -12.91 -1.14
CA ASP A 211 -22.35 -11.67 -1.45
C ASP A 211 -20.83 -11.86 -1.46
N ILE A 212 -20.38 -12.90 -2.14
CA ILE A 212 -18.95 -13.14 -2.38
C ILE A 212 -18.53 -12.36 -3.62
N ALA A 213 -17.49 -11.54 -3.49
CA ALA A 213 -16.90 -10.87 -4.63
C ALA A 213 -16.02 -11.82 -5.46
N LEU A 214 -15.96 -11.60 -6.77
CA LEU A 214 -15.07 -12.34 -7.65
C LEU A 214 -13.83 -11.53 -7.93
N SER A 215 -12.69 -12.10 -7.53
CA SER A 215 -11.36 -11.68 -7.99
C SER A 215 -11.03 -12.52 -9.22
N ILE A 216 -11.22 -11.97 -10.42
CA ILE A 216 -10.99 -12.77 -11.64
C ILE A 216 -9.48 -12.91 -11.83
N GLY A 217 -8.96 -14.12 -11.62
CA GLY A 217 -7.52 -14.40 -11.52
C GLY A 217 -6.76 -14.20 -12.84
N ASP A 218 -5.48 -13.87 -12.72
CA ASP A 218 -4.55 -13.65 -13.82
C ASP A 218 -3.65 -14.88 -14.06
N GLY A 219 -4.28 -15.97 -14.47
CA GLY A 219 -3.62 -17.26 -14.62
C GLY A 219 -2.47 -17.28 -15.64
N LEU A 220 -2.48 -16.36 -16.59
CA LEU A 220 -1.47 -16.15 -17.62
C LEU A 220 -0.66 -14.87 -17.37
N ARG A 221 -0.54 -14.39 -16.12
CA ARG A 221 0.38 -13.28 -15.82
C ARG A 221 1.84 -13.57 -16.16
N PRO A 222 2.67 -12.56 -16.44
CA PRO A 222 4.09 -12.74 -16.70
C PRO A 222 4.87 -12.99 -15.41
N GLY A 223 5.75 -14.00 -15.44
CA GLY A 223 6.68 -14.35 -14.35
C GLY A 223 8.12 -13.90 -14.58
N SER A 224 8.35 -13.14 -15.65
CA SER A 224 9.60 -12.46 -15.93
C SER A 224 9.36 -11.22 -16.77
N ILE A 225 10.30 -10.28 -16.73
CA ILE A 225 10.30 -9.07 -17.57
C ILE A 225 10.23 -9.42 -19.07
N TYR A 226 10.78 -10.58 -19.46
CA TYR A 226 10.75 -11.07 -20.84
C TYR A 226 9.31 -11.32 -21.32
N ASP A 227 8.47 -11.88 -20.45
CA ASP A 227 7.10 -12.31 -20.77
C ASP A 227 6.06 -11.17 -20.65
N ALA A 228 6.49 -9.99 -20.17
CA ALA A 228 5.62 -8.84 -19.91
C ALA A 228 4.90 -8.33 -21.16
N ASN A 229 3.58 -8.13 -21.05
CA ASN A 229 2.69 -7.60 -22.08
C ASN A 229 2.61 -8.48 -23.33
N ASP A 230 2.80 -9.79 -23.17
CA ASP A 230 2.67 -10.72 -24.29
C ASP A 230 1.21 -11.02 -24.66
N THR A 231 1.04 -11.78 -25.75
CA THR A 231 -0.30 -12.13 -26.26
C THR A 231 -1.11 -12.95 -25.26
N ALA A 232 -0.48 -13.85 -24.50
CA ALA A 232 -1.19 -14.72 -23.57
C ALA A 232 -1.81 -13.91 -22.41
N GLN A 233 -1.03 -12.99 -21.85
CA GLN A 233 -1.48 -12.09 -20.79
C GLN A 233 -2.69 -11.25 -21.23
N PHE A 234 -2.58 -10.57 -22.39
CA PHE A 234 -3.65 -9.70 -22.85
C PHE A 234 -4.86 -10.44 -23.40
N ALA A 235 -4.69 -11.66 -23.91
CA ALA A 235 -5.82 -12.51 -24.28
C ALA A 235 -6.67 -12.88 -23.05
N GLU A 236 -6.02 -13.23 -21.93
CA GLU A 236 -6.72 -13.46 -20.67
C GLU A 236 -7.38 -12.18 -20.15
N LEU A 237 -6.69 -11.03 -20.17
CA LEU A 237 -7.26 -9.75 -19.72
C LEU A 237 -8.52 -9.35 -20.48
N LEU A 238 -8.54 -9.57 -21.79
CA LEU A 238 -9.73 -9.32 -22.59
C LEU A 238 -10.91 -10.21 -22.16
N THR A 239 -10.62 -11.48 -21.84
CA THR A 239 -11.61 -12.43 -21.31
C THR A 239 -12.05 -12.09 -19.88
N GLN A 240 -11.14 -11.60 -19.03
CA GLN A 240 -11.51 -11.11 -17.69
C GLN A 240 -12.59 -10.02 -17.79
N GLY A 241 -12.47 -9.09 -18.75
CA GLY A 241 -13.49 -8.07 -19.01
C GLY A 241 -14.84 -8.62 -19.47
N GLU A 242 -14.86 -9.68 -20.28
CA GLU A 242 -16.10 -10.39 -20.65
C GLU A 242 -16.77 -11.00 -19.41
N LEU A 243 -16.01 -11.71 -18.59
CA LEU A 243 -16.48 -12.35 -17.37
C LEU A 243 -16.97 -11.33 -16.32
N THR A 244 -16.31 -10.16 -16.24
CA THR A 244 -16.75 -9.02 -15.43
C THR A 244 -18.17 -8.59 -15.83
N ARG A 245 -18.44 -8.36 -17.12
CA ARG A 245 -19.76 -7.93 -17.60
C ARG A 245 -20.84 -8.97 -17.29
N ARG A 246 -20.56 -10.25 -17.53
CA ARG A 246 -21.46 -11.36 -17.19
C ARG A 246 -21.76 -11.43 -15.69
N ALA A 247 -20.76 -11.21 -14.84
CA ALA A 247 -20.95 -11.16 -13.39
C ALA A 247 -21.83 -9.98 -12.96
N TRP A 248 -21.63 -8.80 -13.56
CA TRP A 248 -22.43 -7.61 -13.29
C TRP A 248 -23.89 -7.72 -13.75
N GLU A 249 -24.19 -8.51 -14.79
CA GLU A 249 -25.57 -8.82 -15.20
C GLU A 249 -26.32 -9.58 -14.10
N LYS A 250 -25.60 -10.32 -13.26
CA LYS A 250 -26.14 -10.99 -12.08
C LYS A 250 -25.84 -10.23 -10.78
N ASP A 251 -25.42 -8.97 -10.83
CA ASP A 251 -25.15 -8.14 -9.64
C ASP A 251 -24.08 -8.66 -8.67
N VAL A 252 -23.20 -9.56 -9.15
CA VAL A 252 -22.04 -10.05 -8.39
C VAL A 252 -20.91 -9.01 -8.47
N GLN A 253 -20.30 -8.73 -7.32
CA GLN A 253 -19.19 -7.77 -7.20
C GLN A 253 -17.91 -8.33 -7.85
N VAL A 254 -17.15 -7.50 -8.56
CA VAL A 254 -15.95 -7.96 -9.30
C VAL A 254 -14.77 -7.02 -9.10
N MET A 255 -13.59 -7.61 -8.93
CA MET A 255 -12.30 -7.01 -9.22
C MET A 255 -11.51 -7.92 -10.18
N ASN A 256 -10.55 -7.36 -10.93
CA ASN A 256 -9.71 -8.13 -11.84
C ASN A 256 -8.28 -8.21 -11.30
N GLU A 257 -7.69 -9.39 -11.32
CA GLU A 257 -6.27 -9.55 -10.98
C GLU A 257 -5.39 -9.16 -12.18
N GLY A 258 -4.20 -8.66 -11.87
CA GLY A 258 -3.25 -8.11 -12.83
C GLY A 258 -1.81 -8.44 -12.49
N PRO A 259 -0.88 -8.12 -13.43
CA PRO A 259 0.38 -8.81 -13.62
C PRO A 259 1.36 -8.80 -12.44
N GLY A 260 2.30 -9.75 -12.56
CA GLY A 260 3.46 -9.92 -11.70
C GLY A 260 4.70 -9.14 -12.15
N HIS A 261 5.39 -9.55 -13.22
CA HIS A 261 6.69 -8.97 -13.58
C HIS A 261 6.56 -8.04 -14.79
N ILE A 262 6.70 -6.72 -14.60
CA ILE A 262 6.50 -5.70 -15.65
C ILE A 262 7.56 -4.60 -15.54
N PRO A 263 8.39 -4.36 -16.57
CA PRO A 263 9.33 -3.25 -16.55
C PRO A 263 8.57 -1.91 -16.61
N MET A 264 9.06 -0.87 -15.93
CA MET A 264 8.29 0.38 -15.73
C MET A 264 7.67 0.98 -16.99
N HIS A 265 8.39 0.97 -18.12
CA HIS A 265 7.89 1.52 -19.39
C HIS A 265 6.65 0.80 -19.95
N LYS A 266 6.35 -0.42 -19.49
CA LYS A 266 5.18 -1.24 -19.88
C LYS A 266 4.01 -1.15 -18.88
N ILE A 267 4.22 -0.56 -17.70
CA ILE A 267 3.16 -0.41 -16.68
C ILE A 267 1.95 0.39 -17.21
N PRO A 268 2.11 1.53 -17.90
CA PRO A 268 0.96 2.32 -18.37
C PRO A 268 0.02 1.57 -19.32
N GLU A 269 0.56 0.71 -20.19
CA GLU A 269 -0.25 -0.09 -21.12
C GLU A 269 -1.17 -1.07 -20.38
N ASN A 270 -0.69 -1.66 -19.28
CA ASN A 270 -1.49 -2.58 -18.48
C ASN A 270 -2.71 -1.88 -17.89
N MET A 271 -2.51 -0.71 -17.27
CA MET A 271 -3.62 0.06 -16.69
C MET A 271 -4.59 0.55 -17.78
N GLN A 272 -4.06 1.04 -18.91
CA GLN A 272 -4.89 1.54 -20.01
C GLN A 272 -5.81 0.45 -20.57
N LYS A 273 -5.26 -0.74 -20.84
CA LYS A 273 -6.04 -1.88 -21.33
C LYS A 273 -7.03 -2.39 -20.30
N GLN A 274 -6.67 -2.44 -19.03
CA GLN A 274 -7.60 -2.91 -18.00
C GLN A 274 -8.80 -1.98 -17.85
N LEU A 275 -8.58 -0.66 -17.78
CA LEU A 275 -9.66 0.32 -17.69
C LEU A 275 -10.63 0.20 -18.88
N GLU A 276 -10.09 0.03 -20.09
CA GLU A 276 -10.86 -0.09 -21.32
C GLU A 276 -11.63 -1.42 -21.39
N TRP A 277 -10.93 -2.55 -21.26
CA TRP A 277 -11.49 -3.88 -21.53
C TRP A 277 -12.33 -4.43 -20.38
N CYS A 278 -12.02 -4.03 -19.14
CA CYS A 278 -12.71 -4.45 -17.92
C CYS A 278 -13.64 -3.36 -17.36
N ASN A 279 -13.99 -2.35 -18.16
CA ASN A 279 -15.01 -1.35 -17.84
C ASN A 279 -14.76 -0.61 -16.50
N GLU A 280 -13.50 -0.25 -16.23
CA GLU A 280 -13.06 0.41 -14.99
C GLU A 280 -13.32 -0.38 -13.68
N ALA A 281 -13.55 -1.69 -13.75
CA ALA A 281 -13.60 -2.54 -12.56
C ALA A 281 -12.34 -2.38 -11.69
N PRO A 282 -12.41 -2.50 -10.35
CA PRO A 282 -11.24 -2.43 -9.49
C PRO A 282 -10.13 -3.37 -9.96
N PHE A 283 -8.91 -2.85 -10.05
CA PHE A 283 -7.74 -3.63 -10.44
C PHE A 283 -6.95 -4.05 -9.21
N TYR A 284 -6.49 -5.30 -9.20
CA TYR A 284 -5.76 -5.93 -8.09
C TYR A 284 -4.45 -6.53 -8.61
N THR A 285 -3.28 -5.96 -8.29
CA THR A 285 -2.01 -6.36 -8.91
C THR A 285 -1.03 -7.01 -7.94
N LEU A 286 -0.27 -8.00 -8.40
CA LEU A 286 0.85 -8.58 -7.65
C LEU A 286 2.15 -7.80 -7.93
N GLY A 287 2.39 -6.73 -7.18
CA GLY A 287 3.41 -5.73 -7.52
C GLY A 287 2.88 -4.69 -8.52
N PRO A 288 3.48 -4.56 -9.72
CA PRO A 288 4.39 -5.51 -10.37
C PRO A 288 5.89 -5.35 -10.01
N LEU A 289 6.66 -6.44 -10.06
CA LEU A 289 8.12 -6.44 -10.00
C LEU A 289 8.71 -5.76 -11.23
N THR A 290 9.53 -4.73 -11.04
CA THR A 290 10.12 -3.96 -12.15
C THR A 290 11.43 -4.53 -12.69
N THR A 291 12.01 -5.52 -12.02
CA THR A 291 13.23 -6.22 -12.42
C THR A 291 13.33 -7.58 -11.74
N ASP A 292 13.96 -8.55 -12.42
CA ASP A 292 14.07 -9.94 -11.96
C ASP A 292 15.42 -10.25 -11.27
N ILE A 293 16.31 -9.26 -11.15
CA ILE A 293 17.73 -9.49 -10.81
C ILE A 293 18.04 -9.44 -9.30
N ALA A 294 17.04 -9.24 -8.45
CA ALA A 294 17.24 -8.99 -7.02
C ALA A 294 16.39 -9.89 -6.08
N PRO A 295 16.40 -11.22 -6.25
CA PRO A 295 15.73 -12.12 -5.31
C PRO A 295 16.25 -11.90 -3.89
N GLY A 296 15.36 -11.89 -2.90
CA GLY A 296 15.64 -11.41 -1.54
C GLY A 296 15.21 -9.97 -1.29
N TYR A 297 15.03 -9.18 -2.36
CA TYR A 297 14.63 -7.78 -2.31
C TYR A 297 13.41 -7.50 -3.18
N ASP A 298 12.61 -8.52 -3.49
CA ASP A 298 11.47 -8.38 -4.40
C ASP A 298 10.34 -7.52 -3.82
N HIS A 299 10.24 -7.39 -2.50
CA HIS A 299 9.42 -6.36 -1.86
C HIS A 299 9.77 -4.94 -2.32
N ILE A 300 11.05 -4.66 -2.63
CA ILE A 300 11.52 -3.36 -3.15
C ILE A 300 11.28 -3.27 -4.66
N THR A 301 11.69 -4.30 -5.42
CA THR A 301 11.53 -4.31 -6.88
C THR A 301 10.06 -4.16 -7.28
N SER A 302 9.16 -4.74 -6.48
CA SER A 302 7.72 -4.64 -6.68
C SER A 302 7.10 -3.38 -6.08
N ALA A 303 7.58 -2.84 -4.96
CA ALA A 303 7.06 -1.58 -4.42
C ALA A 303 7.18 -0.42 -5.43
N ILE A 304 8.25 -0.42 -6.25
CA ILE A 304 8.40 0.53 -7.36
C ILE A 304 7.22 0.39 -8.33
N GLY A 305 6.96 -0.81 -8.86
CA GLY A 305 5.88 -1.01 -9.81
C GLY A 305 4.50 -0.83 -9.19
N ALA A 306 4.31 -1.25 -7.95
CA ALA A 306 3.07 -1.11 -7.19
C ALA A 306 2.68 0.35 -6.97
N ALA A 307 3.63 1.21 -6.57
CA ALA A 307 3.38 2.65 -6.46
C ALA A 307 3.06 3.28 -7.83
N ASN A 308 3.78 2.87 -8.88
CA ASN A 308 3.53 3.37 -10.24
C ASN A 308 2.13 2.99 -10.74
N ILE A 309 1.76 1.72 -10.67
CA ILE A 309 0.46 1.26 -11.18
C ILE A 309 -0.71 1.69 -10.27
N GLY A 310 -0.47 1.79 -8.95
CA GLY A 310 -1.39 2.41 -7.99
C GLY A 310 -1.70 3.86 -8.34
N ALA A 311 -0.68 4.66 -8.67
CA ALA A 311 -0.84 6.05 -9.08
C ALA A 311 -1.65 6.18 -10.38
N LEU A 312 -1.58 5.19 -11.27
CA LEU A 312 -2.37 5.17 -12.51
C LEU A 312 -3.83 4.74 -12.27
N GLY A 313 -4.11 3.97 -11.21
CA GLY A 313 -5.48 3.68 -10.80
C GLY A 313 -5.75 2.29 -10.23
N THR A 314 -4.73 1.46 -9.99
CA THR A 314 -4.94 0.17 -9.30
C THR A 314 -5.52 0.40 -7.90
N ALA A 315 -6.50 -0.42 -7.52
CA ALA A 315 -7.29 -0.23 -6.31
C ALA A 315 -6.77 -1.06 -5.11
N LEU A 316 -6.24 -2.26 -5.38
CA LEU A 316 -5.69 -3.18 -4.38
C LEU A 316 -4.30 -3.65 -4.83
N LEU A 317 -3.33 -3.63 -3.93
CA LEU A 317 -1.97 -4.08 -4.20
C LEU A 317 -1.69 -5.34 -3.39
N CYS A 318 -1.46 -6.48 -4.06
CA CYS A 318 -1.01 -7.70 -3.41
C CYS A 318 0.46 -7.52 -3.06
N TYR A 319 0.78 -7.67 -1.77
CA TYR A 319 2.15 -7.50 -1.34
C TYR A 319 3.09 -8.55 -1.96
N VAL A 320 4.38 -8.25 -1.91
CA VAL A 320 5.44 -9.19 -2.23
C VAL A 320 6.43 -9.12 -1.08
N THR A 321 6.80 -10.28 -0.55
CA THR A 321 7.70 -10.35 0.61
C THR A 321 9.16 -10.39 0.17
N PRO A 322 10.13 -10.13 1.07
CA PRO A 322 11.54 -10.39 0.78
C PRO A 322 11.83 -11.84 0.34
N LYS A 323 11.02 -12.81 0.76
CA LYS A 323 11.19 -14.23 0.43
C LYS A 323 10.50 -14.69 -0.85
N GLU A 324 9.89 -13.79 -1.59
CA GLU A 324 9.38 -14.14 -2.92
C GLU A 324 10.50 -14.79 -3.76
N HIS A 325 10.14 -15.83 -4.52
CA HIS A 325 11.07 -16.69 -5.27
C HIS A 325 12.08 -17.50 -4.44
N LEU A 326 12.06 -17.43 -3.11
CA LEU A 326 13.04 -18.08 -2.23
C LEU A 326 12.43 -19.04 -1.21
N GLY A 327 11.23 -18.75 -0.69
CA GLY A 327 10.57 -19.62 0.29
C GLY A 327 9.35 -19.00 0.93
N LEU A 328 8.82 -19.67 1.97
CA LEU A 328 7.65 -19.16 2.70
C LEU A 328 8.05 -18.00 3.64
N PRO A 329 7.29 -16.89 3.63
CA PRO A 329 7.54 -15.76 4.51
C PRO A 329 7.29 -16.12 5.97
N ASN A 330 8.20 -15.71 6.84
CA ASN A 330 7.97 -15.73 8.29
C ASN A 330 7.32 -14.41 8.74
N ARG A 331 7.08 -14.28 10.05
CA ARG A 331 6.48 -13.09 10.67
C ARG A 331 7.17 -11.76 10.28
N ASP A 332 8.49 -11.72 10.26
CA ASP A 332 9.24 -10.48 10.02
C ASP A 332 9.25 -10.11 8.52
N ASP A 333 9.25 -11.12 7.64
CA ASP A 333 9.05 -10.92 6.20
C ASP A 333 7.64 -10.37 5.91
N VAL A 334 6.62 -10.86 6.62
CA VAL A 334 5.24 -10.35 6.51
C VAL A 334 5.19 -8.87 6.88
N LYS A 335 5.77 -8.47 8.03
CA LYS A 335 5.86 -7.05 8.41
C LYS A 335 6.55 -6.23 7.33
N THR A 336 7.71 -6.70 6.84
CA THR A 336 8.49 -6.00 5.81
C THR A 336 7.68 -5.82 4.53
N GLY A 337 6.97 -6.86 4.08
CA GLY A 337 6.09 -6.80 2.93
C GLY A 337 4.95 -5.80 3.11
N VAL A 338 4.24 -5.85 4.26
CA VAL A 338 3.11 -4.96 4.53
C VAL A 338 3.56 -3.50 4.57
N ILE A 339 4.64 -3.18 5.31
CA ILE A 339 5.15 -1.80 5.40
C ILE A 339 5.60 -1.28 4.02
N SER A 340 6.29 -2.12 3.23
CA SER A 340 6.72 -1.74 1.87
C SER A 340 5.52 -1.37 0.98
N TYR A 341 4.42 -2.11 1.11
CA TYR A 341 3.23 -1.87 0.31
C TYR A 341 2.34 -0.76 0.86
N LYS A 342 2.33 -0.49 2.17
CA LYS A 342 1.69 0.72 2.71
C LYS A 342 2.40 1.97 2.27
N ILE A 343 3.74 1.94 2.15
CA ILE A 343 4.50 3.03 1.53
C ILE A 343 4.08 3.19 0.06
N ALA A 344 4.02 2.10 -0.71
CA ALA A 344 3.66 2.16 -2.12
C ALA A 344 2.22 2.67 -2.35
N ALA A 345 1.26 2.19 -1.55
CA ALA A 345 -0.13 2.62 -1.58
C ALA A 345 -0.27 4.11 -1.22
N HIS A 346 0.37 4.56 -0.14
CA HIS A 346 0.33 5.97 0.27
C HIS A 346 1.03 6.88 -0.76
N ALA A 347 2.15 6.45 -1.33
CA ALA A 347 2.82 7.19 -2.42
C ALA A 347 1.91 7.33 -3.66
N ALA A 348 1.14 6.29 -3.98
CA ALA A 348 0.13 6.36 -5.03
C ALA A 348 -1.01 7.32 -4.68
N ASP A 349 -1.49 7.33 -3.43
CA ASP A 349 -2.53 8.26 -2.97
C ASP A 349 -2.07 9.72 -3.01
N LEU A 350 -0.82 10.01 -2.64
CA LEU A 350 -0.20 11.32 -2.83
C LEU A 350 -0.13 11.71 -4.31
N ALA A 351 0.32 10.80 -5.18
CA ALA A 351 0.42 11.05 -6.62
C ALA A 351 -0.96 11.27 -7.27
N LYS A 352 -2.00 10.61 -6.76
CA LYS A 352 -3.41 10.81 -7.15
C LYS A 352 -3.99 12.13 -6.64
N GLY A 353 -3.33 12.80 -5.69
CA GLY A 353 -3.88 13.96 -4.97
C GLY A 353 -5.11 13.61 -4.15
N HIS A 354 -5.14 12.40 -3.56
CA HIS A 354 -6.29 11.95 -2.76
C HIS A 354 -6.52 12.91 -1.57
N PRO A 355 -7.76 13.32 -1.29
CA PRO A 355 -8.06 14.17 -0.14
C PRO A 355 -7.45 13.62 1.15
N HIS A 356 -6.86 14.51 1.95
CA HIS A 356 -6.25 14.23 3.26
C HIS A 356 -5.00 13.33 3.26
N ALA A 357 -4.54 12.78 2.12
CA ALA A 357 -3.34 11.95 2.10
C ALA A 357 -2.09 12.74 2.56
N GLN A 358 -1.89 13.95 2.03
CA GLN A 358 -0.74 14.80 2.35
C GLN A 358 -0.72 15.29 3.80
N GLU A 359 -1.86 15.31 4.50
CA GLU A 359 -1.92 15.76 5.90
C GLU A 359 -1.04 14.89 6.81
N TRP A 360 -0.87 13.61 6.48
CA TRP A 360 0.02 12.71 7.21
C TRP A 360 1.49 13.11 7.02
N ASP A 361 1.93 13.30 5.78
CA ASP A 361 3.28 13.74 5.44
C ASP A 361 3.61 15.11 6.06
N ASP A 362 2.67 16.04 6.00
CA ASP A 362 2.81 17.38 6.55
C ASP A 362 2.93 17.34 8.08
N ALA A 363 2.12 16.52 8.77
CA ALA A 363 2.19 16.35 10.21
C ALA A 363 3.54 15.77 10.66
N LEU A 364 4.01 14.71 9.99
CA LEU A 364 5.30 14.07 10.29
C LEU A 364 6.45 15.02 9.97
N SER A 365 6.41 15.71 8.83
CA SER A 365 7.43 16.68 8.42
C SER A 365 7.49 17.87 9.37
N LYS A 366 6.35 18.35 9.86
CA LYS A 366 6.29 19.39 10.88
C LYS A 366 6.91 18.91 12.19
N ALA A 367 6.59 17.69 12.64
CA ALA A 367 7.21 17.11 13.84
C ALA A 367 8.74 17.00 13.70
N ARG A 368 9.22 16.61 12.51
CA ARG A 368 10.63 16.55 12.18
C ARG A 368 11.31 17.93 12.25
N PHE A 369 10.71 18.94 11.64
CA PHE A 369 11.28 20.30 11.62
C PHE A 369 11.28 20.94 13.01
N GLU A 370 10.27 20.66 13.83
CA GLU A 370 10.14 21.14 15.21
C GLU A 370 10.89 20.27 16.24
N PHE A 371 11.66 19.28 15.78
CA PHE A 371 12.43 18.35 16.63
C PHE A 371 11.59 17.62 17.68
N ARG A 372 10.30 17.41 17.40
CA ARG A 372 9.39 16.59 18.21
C ARG A 372 9.61 15.12 17.87
N TRP A 373 10.76 14.58 18.26
CA TRP A 373 11.20 13.23 17.87
C TRP A 373 10.19 12.13 18.18
N LEU A 374 9.60 12.14 19.38
CA LEU A 374 8.60 11.15 19.77
C LEU A 374 7.34 11.22 18.89
N ASP A 375 6.91 12.43 18.52
CA ASP A 375 5.77 12.60 17.62
C ASP A 375 6.13 12.15 16.21
N GLN A 376 7.35 12.46 15.73
CA GLN A 376 7.82 11.98 14.43
C GLN A 376 7.84 10.43 14.37
N PHE A 377 8.26 9.77 15.44
CA PHE A 377 8.25 8.30 15.51
C PHE A 377 6.82 7.77 15.55
N ALA A 378 5.97 8.31 16.42
CA ALA A 378 4.59 7.89 16.60
C ALA A 378 3.75 8.07 15.32
N LEU A 379 4.06 9.09 14.52
CA LEU A 379 3.41 9.33 13.22
C LEU A 379 3.99 8.47 12.10
N SER A 380 5.07 7.73 12.27
CA SER A 380 5.62 6.90 11.19
C SER A 380 4.85 5.57 11.03
N LEU A 381 4.97 4.94 9.86
CA LEU A 381 4.37 3.62 9.58
C LEU A 381 4.91 2.51 10.49
N ASP A 382 6.14 2.65 11.00
CA ASP A 382 6.76 1.70 11.93
C ASP A 382 7.49 2.46 13.06
N PRO A 383 6.74 2.91 14.09
CA PRO A 383 7.27 3.77 15.15
C PRO A 383 8.46 3.17 15.90
N MET A 384 8.44 1.85 16.12
CA MET A 384 9.49 1.18 16.89
C MET A 384 10.80 1.10 16.11
N THR A 385 10.75 0.84 14.80
CA THR A 385 11.93 0.85 13.94
C THR A 385 12.50 2.26 13.80
N ALA A 386 11.65 3.28 13.63
CA ALA A 386 12.10 4.67 13.58
C ALA A 386 12.81 5.10 14.88
N THR A 387 12.26 4.68 16.03
CA THR A 387 12.85 4.92 17.35
C THR A 387 14.19 4.21 17.50
N SER A 388 14.26 2.91 17.17
CA SER A 388 15.48 2.13 17.36
C SER A 388 16.64 2.64 16.52
N PHE A 389 16.40 3.01 15.25
CA PHE A 389 17.46 3.53 14.37
C PHE A 389 18.03 4.86 14.84
N HIS A 390 17.20 5.74 15.42
CA HIS A 390 17.70 6.95 16.07
C HIS A 390 18.57 6.59 17.29
N ASP A 391 18.08 5.69 18.13
CA ASP A 391 18.66 5.38 19.43
C ASP A 391 19.92 4.52 19.36
N GLU A 392 20.20 3.87 18.23
CA GLU A 392 21.49 3.23 17.96
C GLU A 392 22.69 4.16 18.19
N THR A 393 22.50 5.47 17.97
CA THR A 393 23.57 6.47 18.11
C THR A 393 23.29 7.51 19.18
N LEU A 394 22.02 7.81 19.47
CA LEU A 394 21.60 8.81 20.46
C LEU A 394 20.51 8.25 21.40
N PRO A 395 20.84 7.27 22.27
CA PRO A 395 19.84 6.56 23.06
C PRO A 395 19.27 7.37 24.25
N SER A 396 19.90 8.47 24.65
CA SER A 396 19.51 9.19 25.86
C SER A 396 18.16 9.91 25.71
N ASP A 397 17.40 10.03 26.80
CA ASP A 397 16.13 10.76 26.80
C ASP A 397 16.29 12.22 26.37
N GLY A 398 17.41 12.85 26.73
CA GLY A 398 17.74 14.22 26.30
C GLY A 398 17.90 14.37 24.78
N ALA A 399 18.23 13.29 24.06
CA ALA A 399 18.31 13.33 22.61
C ALA A 399 16.93 13.43 21.94
N LYS A 400 15.85 13.02 22.62
CA LYS A 400 14.47 13.08 22.09
C LYS A 400 13.89 14.50 22.02
N VAL A 401 14.62 15.47 22.56
CA VAL A 401 14.30 16.90 22.46
C VAL A 401 15.49 17.70 21.88
N ALA A 402 16.50 17.01 21.35
CA ALA A 402 17.67 17.67 20.77
C ALA A 402 17.35 18.21 19.38
N HIS A 403 17.85 19.41 19.09
CA HIS A 403 17.67 20.05 17.77
C HIS A 403 18.70 19.57 16.73
N PHE A 404 19.02 18.27 16.76
CA PHE A 404 19.93 17.61 15.82
C PHE A 404 19.82 16.08 15.97
N CYS A 405 20.39 15.35 15.00
CA CYS A 405 20.70 13.92 15.14
C CYS A 405 22.19 13.66 14.90
N SER A 406 22.61 12.39 15.01
CA SER A 406 24.00 11.97 14.81
C SER A 406 24.54 12.23 13.40
N MET A 407 23.66 12.35 12.39
CA MET A 407 24.07 12.58 10.99
C MET A 407 24.81 13.90 10.79
N CYS A 408 24.31 15.00 11.36
CA CYS A 408 24.90 16.34 11.20
C CYS A 408 25.53 16.88 12.49
N GLY A 409 25.15 16.30 13.64
CA GLY A 409 25.51 16.83 14.94
C GLY A 409 24.94 18.24 15.21
N PRO A 410 25.27 18.82 16.37
CA PRO A 410 24.60 20.03 16.87
C PRO A 410 24.89 21.31 16.05
N LYS A 411 26.01 21.36 15.33
CA LYS A 411 26.47 22.60 14.65
C LYS A 411 26.02 22.71 13.20
N PHE A 412 25.70 21.59 12.55
CA PHE A 412 25.46 21.54 11.10
C PHE A 412 24.08 20.99 10.75
N CYS A 413 23.19 20.82 11.74
CA CYS A 413 21.81 20.47 11.45
C CYS A 413 21.14 21.61 10.67
N SER A 414 20.77 21.33 9.41
CA SER A 414 20.16 22.30 8.50
C SER A 414 18.84 22.87 9.03
N MET A 415 18.02 22.04 9.68
CA MET A 415 16.75 22.46 10.26
C MET A 415 16.97 23.41 11.44
N LYS A 416 17.99 23.16 12.28
CA LYS A 416 18.35 24.07 13.38
C LYS A 416 18.87 25.41 12.86
N ILE A 417 19.73 25.39 11.86
CA ILE A 417 20.20 26.61 11.20
C ILE A 417 19.01 27.40 10.64
N THR A 418 18.03 26.71 10.03
CA THR A 418 16.81 27.36 9.51
C THR A 418 15.94 27.94 10.63
N GLU A 419 15.80 27.25 11.76
CA GLU A 419 15.12 27.77 12.96
C GLU A 419 15.78 29.08 13.44
N ASP A 420 17.11 29.10 13.56
CA ASP A 420 17.87 30.27 13.99
C ASP A 420 17.74 31.44 12.98
N VAL A 421 17.75 31.15 11.68
CA VAL A 421 17.51 32.15 10.63
C VAL A 421 16.10 32.73 10.71
N ARG A 422 15.07 31.90 10.92
CA ARG A 422 13.68 32.37 11.06
C ARG A 422 13.52 33.24 12.30
N LYS A 423 14.10 32.83 13.44
CA LYS A 423 14.10 33.62 14.67
C LYS A 423 14.78 34.98 14.49
N TYR A 424 15.94 35.00 13.83
CA TYR A 424 16.63 36.26 13.51
C TYR A 424 15.74 37.17 12.63
N ALA A 425 15.10 36.60 11.61
CA ALA A 425 14.23 37.33 10.69
C ALA A 425 12.92 37.82 11.35
N GLU A 426 12.40 37.15 12.38
CA GLU A 426 11.27 37.66 13.18
C GLU A 426 11.64 38.94 13.94
N GLU A 427 12.87 39.02 14.44
CA GLU A 427 13.38 40.18 15.19
C GLU A 427 13.83 41.34 14.27
N HIS A 428 14.38 41.03 13.07
CA HIS A 428 15.07 42.01 12.21
C HIS A 428 14.42 42.17 10.81
N GLY A 429 13.42 41.36 10.48
CA GLY A 429 12.84 41.26 9.13
C GLY A 429 13.65 40.34 8.19
N TYR A 430 13.02 39.93 7.08
CA TYR A 430 13.67 39.18 5.99
C TYR A 430 14.44 40.08 5.00
N GLY A 431 14.87 41.26 5.48
CA GLY A 431 15.45 42.29 4.62
C GLY A 431 16.70 41.84 3.88
N SER A 432 17.10 42.60 2.86
CA SER A 432 18.36 42.34 2.16
C SER A 432 19.56 42.51 3.10
N ALA A 433 20.72 41.96 2.72
CA ALA A 433 21.96 42.19 3.48
C ALA A 433 22.27 43.69 3.64
N GLU A 434 21.89 44.52 2.67
CA GLU A 434 22.04 45.97 2.71
C GLU A 434 21.10 46.60 3.74
N GLU A 435 19.86 46.12 3.85
CA GLU A 435 18.89 46.57 4.87
C GLU A 435 19.34 46.16 6.28
N ALA A 436 19.89 44.95 6.46
CA ALA A 436 20.42 44.50 7.75
C ALA A 436 21.67 45.31 8.18
N VAL A 437 22.55 45.65 7.24
CA VAL A 437 23.71 46.54 7.49
C VAL A 437 23.24 47.95 7.84
N GLN A 438 22.29 48.50 7.09
CA GLN A 438 21.74 49.84 7.33
C GLN A 438 21.07 49.92 8.72
N GLN A 439 20.24 48.93 9.09
CA GLN A 439 19.63 48.85 10.42
C GLN A 439 20.68 48.71 11.53
N GLY A 440 21.71 47.88 11.33
CA GLY A 440 22.82 47.76 12.29
C GLY A 440 23.58 49.07 12.47
N MET A 441 23.80 49.82 11.39
CA MET A 441 24.43 51.14 11.42
C MET A 441 23.56 52.20 12.09
N GLU A 442 22.24 52.17 11.89
CA GLU A 442 21.28 53.06 12.56
C GLU A 442 21.19 52.77 14.06
N ALA A 443 21.14 51.50 14.46
CA ALA A 443 21.16 51.08 15.86
C ALA A 443 22.44 51.54 16.57
N MET A 444 23.62 51.33 15.95
CA MET A 444 24.89 51.83 16.47
C MET A 444 24.94 53.35 16.50
N SER A 445 24.41 54.04 15.47
CA SER A 445 24.34 55.51 15.46
C SER A 445 23.48 56.05 16.59
N ALA A 446 22.35 55.41 16.91
CA ALA A 446 21.51 55.76 18.05
C ALA A 446 22.23 55.51 19.38
N GLU A 447 22.97 54.41 19.51
CA GLU A 447 23.79 54.12 20.69
C GLU A 447 24.92 55.15 20.88
N PHE A 448 25.60 55.54 19.79
CA PHE A 448 26.62 56.59 19.80
C PHE A 448 26.04 57.97 20.15
N GLN A 449 24.86 58.32 19.63
CA GLN A 449 24.19 59.58 19.98
C GLN A 449 23.68 59.60 21.44
N ALA A 450 23.30 58.45 21.99
CA ALA A 450 22.88 58.30 23.38
C ALA A 450 24.07 58.24 24.37
N ALA A 451 25.27 57.88 23.90
CA ALA A 451 26.48 57.90 24.70
C ALA A 451 26.83 59.34 25.12
N LYS A 452 26.91 59.59 26.43
CA LYS A 452 27.25 60.92 26.95
C LYS A 452 28.73 61.24 26.76
N LYS A 453 28.97 62.45 26.25
CA LYS A 453 30.27 63.08 26.04
C LYS A 453 31.18 62.95 27.27
N THR A 454 32.31 62.26 27.14
CA THR A 454 33.36 62.27 28.17
C THR A 454 34.73 62.55 27.57
N VAL A 455 35.27 63.70 27.99
CA VAL A 455 36.67 64.18 28.01
C VAL A 455 37.46 64.06 26.70
N SER A 456 37.88 65.21 26.18
CA SER A 456 38.88 65.38 25.14
C SER A 456 40.22 64.77 25.57
N GLY A 457 40.70 63.76 24.85
CA GLY A 457 42.08 63.30 24.93
C GLY A 457 42.94 64.01 23.88
N GLU A 458 44.13 64.46 24.24
CA GLU A 458 45.15 64.91 23.28
C GLU A 458 45.90 63.71 22.71
N GLN A 459 46.01 63.65 21.38
CA GLN A 459 46.94 62.78 20.69
C GLN A 459 47.95 63.67 19.94
N HIS A 460 49.23 63.51 20.25
CA HIS A 460 50.33 64.19 19.57
C HIS A 460 50.30 65.74 19.61
N GLY A 461 49.74 66.34 20.66
CA GLY A 461 49.81 67.79 20.89
C GLY A 461 48.84 68.63 20.04
N GLU A 462 47.87 68.00 19.37
CA GLU A 462 46.70 68.69 18.81
C GLU A 462 45.42 68.13 19.45
N ALA A 463 44.43 69.00 19.68
CA ALA A 463 43.11 68.60 20.16
C ALA A 463 42.35 67.89 19.02
N GLY A 464 42.50 66.57 18.95
CA GLY A 464 41.91 65.75 17.88
C GLY A 464 41.24 64.48 18.40
N GLY A 465 39.90 64.48 18.39
CA GLY A 465 39.07 63.28 18.52
C GLY A 465 38.21 63.21 19.78
N GLU A 466 36.88 63.24 19.62
CA GLU A 466 35.93 62.96 20.69
C GLU A 466 35.72 61.44 20.80
N ILE A 467 36.02 60.84 21.95
CA ILE A 467 35.77 59.42 22.22
C ILE A 467 34.44 59.28 22.95
N TYR A 468 33.50 58.57 22.31
CA TYR A 468 32.19 58.26 22.89
C TYR A 468 32.25 56.89 23.55
N LEU A 469 32.21 56.85 24.88
CA LEU A 469 32.17 55.61 25.65
C LEU A 469 30.73 55.30 26.08
N PRO A 470 30.28 54.03 25.97
CA PRO A 470 28.98 53.62 26.50
C PRO A 470 28.86 53.94 28.00
N GLU A 471 27.68 54.36 28.45
CA GLU A 471 27.44 54.75 29.86
C GLU A 471 27.72 53.60 30.86
N SER A 472 27.62 52.35 30.38
CA SER A 472 28.00 51.12 31.09
C SER A 472 29.51 51.05 31.38
N TYR A 473 30.35 51.52 30.46
CA TYR A 473 31.80 51.55 30.58
C TYR A 473 32.25 52.56 31.65
N ILE A 474 31.59 53.72 31.71
CA ILE A 474 31.83 54.75 32.74
C ILE A 474 31.42 54.25 34.14
N LYS A 475 30.30 53.50 34.23
CA LYS A 475 29.87 52.90 35.51
C LYS A 475 30.84 51.84 36.02
N ALA A 476 31.48 51.09 35.13
CA ALA A 476 32.47 50.07 35.51
C ALA A 476 33.78 50.68 36.04
N MET A 477 34.18 51.87 35.57
CA MET A 477 35.39 52.57 36.06
C MET A 477 35.23 53.28 37.41
N LYS A 478 34.00 53.38 37.95
CA LYS A 478 33.70 54.02 39.24
C LYS A 478 33.54 53.04 40.41
N LYS A 479 33.73 51.73 40.17
CA LYS A 479 33.94 50.72 41.21
C LYS A 479 35.42 50.40 41.29
#